data_AF-A0A2D0H9A1-F1
#
_entry.id   AF-A0A2D0H9A1-F1
#
_cell.length_a   1.000
_cell.length_b   1.000
_cell.length_c   1.000
_cell.angle_alpha   90.00
_cell.angle_beta   90.00
_cell.angle_gamma   90.00
#
_symmetry.space_group_name_H-M   'P 1'
#
loop_
_entity.id
_entity.type
_entity.pdbx_description
1 polymer ?
#
loop_
_entity_poly.entity_id
_entity_poly.type
_entity_poly.pdbx_seq_one_letter_code
_entity_poly.pdbx_strand_id
1 'polypeptide(L)'
;MALDFSGQNLRGRNFKGRQDLAGANFSYADIRGANFTNANLTGANFSHAKAGLQRRWAILLLFVSWLLSGLSGFLWAINSCFVSLIFDSRLEYEIGGWTALIILIPFFFVTIRQGVAAGLGTVPGAVALGFAFASP
;
A
#
# COMPACT_ATOMS: atom_id res chain seq x y z
N MET A 1 10.61 9.44 43.85
CA MET A 1 9.15 9.63 43.96
C MET A 1 8.54 9.17 42.65
N ALA A 2 7.70 8.15 42.66
CA ALA A 2 7.06 7.65 41.43
C ALA A 2 5.97 8.64 40.96
N LEU A 3 5.89 8.88 39.65
CA LEU A 3 4.87 9.74 39.06
C LEU A 3 3.52 9.01 38.99
N ASP A 4 2.44 9.66 39.41
CA ASP A 4 1.09 9.11 39.31
C ASP A 4 0.32 9.72 38.12
N PHE A 5 0.01 8.86 37.16
CA PHE A 5 -0.78 9.13 35.96
C PHE A 5 -2.07 8.29 35.92
N SER A 6 -2.47 7.69 37.04
CA SER A 6 -3.61 6.78 37.07
C SER A 6 -4.91 7.45 36.64
N GLY A 7 -5.70 6.74 35.83
CA GLY A 7 -6.99 7.23 35.29
C GLY A 7 -6.91 8.41 34.32
N GLN A 8 -5.73 8.93 34.00
CA GLN A 8 -5.59 10.14 33.17
C GLN A 8 -5.80 9.87 31.68
N ASN A 9 -6.29 10.88 30.96
CA ASN A 9 -6.32 10.89 29.50
C ASN A 9 -5.00 11.42 28.94
N LEU A 10 -4.10 10.52 28.55
CA LEU A 10 -2.77 10.80 28.02
C LEU A 10 -2.67 10.52 26.51
N ARG A 11 -3.79 10.53 25.80
CA ARG A 11 -3.80 10.28 24.35
C ARG A 11 -2.90 11.27 23.62
N GLY A 12 -1.99 10.75 22.79
CA GLY A 12 -1.08 11.58 22.01
C GLY A 12 0.01 12.31 22.81
N ARG A 13 0.14 12.07 24.12
CA ARG A 13 1.17 12.73 24.94
C ARG A 13 2.56 12.29 24.49
N ASN A 14 3.48 13.25 24.48
CA ASN A 14 4.88 12.99 24.19
C ASN A 14 5.67 12.79 25.50
N PHE A 15 6.14 11.57 25.72
CA PHE A 15 7.06 11.18 26.79
C PHE A 15 8.44 10.77 26.24
N LYS A 16 8.76 11.14 24.98
CA LYS A 16 10.01 10.76 24.34
C LYS A 16 11.22 11.22 25.16
N GLY A 17 12.13 10.30 25.45
CA GLY A 17 13.38 10.58 26.18
C GLY A 17 13.24 10.81 27.68
N ARG A 18 12.04 10.63 28.26
CA ARG A 18 11.86 10.81 29.72
C ARG A 18 12.46 9.65 30.50
N GLN A 19 13.51 9.94 31.25
CA GLN A 19 14.17 8.97 32.13
C GLN A 19 13.49 8.84 33.50
N ASP A 20 12.57 9.74 33.85
CA ASP A 20 11.90 9.87 35.14
C ASP A 20 10.59 9.06 35.26
N LEU A 21 10.24 8.24 34.26
CA LEU A 21 9.02 7.42 34.28
C LEU A 21 9.19 6.04 34.92
N ALA A 22 10.38 5.76 35.49
CA ALA A 22 10.61 4.53 36.23
C ALA A 22 9.70 4.47 37.47
N GLY A 23 8.98 3.36 37.63
CA GLY A 23 7.99 3.18 38.70
C GLY A 23 6.69 3.96 38.51
N ALA A 24 6.49 4.68 37.40
CA ALA A 24 5.30 5.52 37.22
C ALA A 24 4.00 4.69 37.15
N ASN A 25 2.92 5.22 37.72
CA ASN A 25 1.61 4.58 37.73
C ASN A 25 0.74 5.08 36.57
N PHE A 26 0.56 4.27 35.53
CA PHE A 26 -0.36 4.51 34.41
C PHE A 26 -1.64 3.66 34.51
N SER A 27 -1.95 3.12 35.69
CA SER A 27 -3.12 2.24 35.83
C SER A 27 -4.42 2.96 35.43
N TYR A 28 -5.29 2.28 34.68
CA TYR A 28 -6.54 2.85 34.14
C TYR A 28 -6.39 4.07 33.21
N ALA A 29 -5.17 4.48 32.86
CA ALA A 29 -4.92 5.64 32.00
C ALA A 29 -5.22 5.33 30.53
N ASP A 30 -5.60 6.34 29.75
CA ASP A 30 -5.74 6.23 28.30
C ASP A 30 -4.48 6.77 27.60
N ILE A 31 -3.61 5.86 27.18
CA ILE A 31 -2.30 6.15 26.60
C ILE A 31 -2.27 5.97 25.07
N ARG A 32 -3.43 5.95 24.39
CA ARG A 32 -3.49 5.73 22.93
C ARG A 32 -2.75 6.80 22.14
N GLY A 33 -1.79 6.37 21.33
CA GLY A 33 -0.90 7.24 20.58
C GLY A 33 0.08 8.05 21.43
N ALA A 34 0.25 7.74 22.72
CA ALA A 34 1.32 8.34 23.52
C ALA A 34 2.69 7.85 23.03
N ASN A 35 3.68 8.73 23.01
CA ASN A 35 5.03 8.44 22.55
C ASN A 35 5.96 8.19 23.75
N PHE A 36 6.41 6.95 23.93
CA PHE A 36 7.38 6.57 24.96
C PHE A 36 8.77 6.23 24.39
N THR A 37 9.09 6.66 23.16
CA THR A 37 10.40 6.38 22.54
C THR A 37 11.53 6.88 23.44
N ASN A 38 12.49 6.01 23.76
CA ASN A 38 13.60 6.31 24.67
C ASN A 38 13.20 6.72 26.10
N ALA A 39 11.97 6.41 26.55
CA ALA A 39 11.57 6.63 27.93
C ALA A 39 11.99 5.44 28.82
N ASN A 40 12.43 5.71 30.05
CA ASN A 40 12.66 4.66 31.04
C ASN A 40 11.34 4.32 31.74
N LEU A 41 10.76 3.16 31.41
CA LEU A 41 9.52 2.66 31.99
C LEU A 41 9.75 1.49 32.97
N THR A 42 10.98 1.34 33.47
CA THR A 42 11.33 0.24 34.39
C THR A 42 10.43 0.29 35.62
N GLY A 43 9.68 -0.80 35.89
CA GLY A 43 8.75 -0.88 37.02
C GLY A 43 7.48 -0.04 36.91
N ALA A 44 7.17 0.55 35.75
CA ALA A 44 5.94 1.30 35.56
C ALA A 44 4.69 0.38 35.56
N ASN A 45 3.60 0.83 36.18
CA ASN A 45 2.35 0.08 36.26
C ASN A 45 1.39 0.49 35.13
N PHE A 46 1.09 -0.43 34.21
CA PHE A 46 0.12 -0.21 33.11
C PHE A 46 -1.19 -1.00 33.28
N SER A 47 -1.49 -1.47 34.49
CA SER A 47 -2.68 -2.29 34.74
C SER A 47 -3.96 -1.56 34.31
N HIS A 48 -4.77 -2.18 33.46
CA HIS A 48 -6.00 -1.60 32.91
C HIS A 48 -5.80 -0.33 32.05
N ALA A 49 -4.57 0.00 31.65
CA ALA A 49 -4.32 1.11 30.75
C ALA A 49 -4.86 0.81 29.33
N LYS A 50 -5.46 1.81 28.69
CA LYS A 50 -5.93 1.73 27.29
C LYS A 50 -4.80 2.15 26.36
N ALA A 51 -4.16 1.18 25.71
CA ALA A 51 -3.13 1.39 24.69
C ALA A 51 -3.69 1.20 23.26
N GLY A 52 -2.88 1.52 22.25
CA GLY A 52 -3.20 1.29 20.83
C GLY A 52 -3.37 2.57 19.99
N LEU A 53 -3.93 2.39 18.78
CA LEU A 53 -4.13 3.47 17.82
C LEU A 53 -5.25 4.42 18.26
N GLN A 54 -5.09 5.70 17.93
CA GLN A 54 -6.17 6.67 18.06
C GLN A 54 -7.28 6.35 17.03
N ARG A 55 -8.54 6.62 17.37
CA ARG A 55 -9.69 6.36 16.47
C ARG A 55 -9.51 6.97 15.07
N ARG A 56 -8.88 8.15 14.98
CA ARG A 56 -8.61 8.82 13.69
C ARG A 56 -7.73 7.96 12.76
N TRP A 57 -6.67 7.39 13.30
CA TRP A 57 -5.78 6.50 12.54
C TRP A 57 -6.46 5.17 12.18
N ALA A 58 -7.29 4.63 13.07
CA ALA A 58 -8.06 3.44 12.76
C ALA A 58 -9.04 3.68 11.59
N ILE A 59 -9.73 4.82 11.59
CA ILE A 59 -10.62 5.20 10.48
C ILE A 59 -9.83 5.38 9.18
N LEU A 60 -8.68 6.08 9.23
CA LEU A 60 -7.82 6.24 8.06
C LEU A 60 -7.37 4.88 7.50
N LEU A 61 -6.93 3.97 8.36
CA LEU A 61 -6.54 2.62 7.94
C LEU A 61 -7.71 1.87 7.28
N LEU A 62 -8.93 1.97 7.83
CA LEU A 62 -10.11 1.36 7.20
C LEU A 62 -10.37 1.91 5.80
N PHE A 63 -10.25 3.23 5.61
CA PHE A 63 -10.37 3.85 4.28
C PHE A 63 -9.27 3.40 3.32
N VAL A 64 -8.03 3.35 3.79
CA VAL A 64 -6.90 2.88 2.98
C VAL A 64 -7.07 1.42 2.58
N SER A 65 -7.49 0.56 3.51
CA SER A 65 -7.79 -0.85 3.24
C SER A 65 -8.92 -1.00 2.23
N TRP A 66 -9.99 -0.21 2.38
CA TRP A 66 -11.10 -0.21 1.44
C TRP A 66 -10.67 0.24 0.04
N LEU A 67 -9.86 1.30 -0.05
CA LEU A 67 -9.31 1.80 -1.31
C LEU A 67 -8.39 0.76 -1.97
N LEU A 68 -7.47 0.15 -1.22
CA LEU A 68 -6.58 -0.89 -1.74
C LEU A 68 -7.37 -2.10 -2.26
N SER A 69 -8.41 -2.52 -1.53
CA SER A 69 -9.27 -3.62 -1.97
C SER A 69 -10.07 -3.28 -3.23
N GLY A 70 -10.54 -2.03 -3.36
CA GLY A 70 -11.21 -1.57 -4.57
C GLY A 70 -10.26 -1.50 -5.76
N LEU A 71 -9.05 -0.98 -5.55
CA LEU A 71 -8.03 -0.86 -6.57
C LEU A 71 -7.52 -2.23 -7.04
N SER A 72 -7.34 -3.20 -6.14
CA SER A 72 -6.97 -4.56 -6.53
C SER A 72 -8.06 -5.25 -7.35
N GLY A 73 -9.33 -5.09 -6.97
CA GLY A 73 -10.46 -5.60 -7.75
C GLY A 73 -10.54 -4.98 -9.14
N PHE A 74 -10.30 -3.68 -9.25
CA PHE A 74 -10.28 -2.96 -10.54
C PHE A 74 -9.13 -3.44 -11.45
N LEU A 75 -7.93 -3.59 -10.90
CA LEU A 75 -6.78 -4.12 -11.64
C LEU A 75 -7.03 -5.56 -12.09
N TRP A 76 -7.66 -6.39 -11.24
CA TRP A 76 -8.03 -7.76 -11.60
C TRP A 76 -9.06 -7.80 -12.74
N ALA A 77 -10.08 -6.92 -12.73
CA ALA A 77 -11.07 -6.82 -13.80
C ALA A 77 -10.45 -6.44 -15.16
N ILE A 78 -9.50 -5.50 -15.17
CA ILE A 78 -8.75 -5.14 -16.38
C ILE A 78 -7.96 -6.35 -16.88
N ASN A 79 -7.20 -7.02 -16.00
CA ASN A 79 -6.43 -8.21 -16.38
C ASN A 79 -7.33 -9.33 -16.90
N SER A 80 -8.48 -9.57 -16.26
CA SER A 80 -9.45 -10.58 -16.69
C SER A 80 -10.07 -10.24 -18.05
N CYS A 81 -10.33 -8.96 -18.34
CA CYS A 81 -10.79 -8.51 -19.66
C CYS A 81 -9.74 -8.79 -20.73
N PHE A 82 -8.46 -8.48 -20.46
CA PHE A 82 -7.37 -8.80 -21.36
C PHE A 82 -7.22 -10.31 -21.60
N VAL A 83 -7.28 -11.12 -20.54
CA VAL A 83 -7.24 -12.58 -20.66
C VAL A 83 -8.43 -13.08 -21.49
N SER A 84 -9.65 -12.58 -21.24
CA SER A 84 -10.83 -12.96 -22.02
C SER A 84 -10.70 -12.60 -23.50
N LEU A 85 -10.10 -11.45 -23.84
CA LEU A 85 -9.83 -11.07 -25.24
C LEU A 85 -8.79 -11.98 -25.92
N ILE A 86 -7.88 -12.58 -25.16
CA ILE A 86 -6.88 -13.53 -25.68
C ILE A 86 -7.49 -14.92 -25.94
N PHE A 87 -8.49 -15.33 -25.15
CA PHE A 87 -9.06 -16.69 -25.18
C PHE A 87 -10.45 -16.81 -25.85
N ASP A 88 -11.06 -15.72 -26.33
CA ASP A 88 -12.31 -15.80 -27.08
C ASP A 88 -12.07 -16.39 -28.47
N SER A 89 -12.65 -17.58 -28.70
CA SER A 89 -12.47 -18.42 -29.90
C SER A 89 -13.41 -17.99 -31.04
N ARG A 90 -13.41 -16.69 -31.34
CA ARG A 90 -13.86 -16.16 -32.64
C ARG A 90 -12.61 -15.73 -33.39
N LEU A 91 -12.36 -16.39 -34.53
CA LEU A 91 -11.14 -16.34 -35.37
C LEU A 91 -10.62 -14.92 -35.74
N GLU A 92 -11.36 -13.86 -35.47
CA GLU A 92 -10.95 -12.47 -35.73
C GLU A 92 -10.21 -11.83 -34.54
N TYR A 93 -10.42 -12.27 -33.29
CA TYR A 93 -9.80 -11.68 -32.09
C TYR A 93 -8.62 -12.49 -31.53
N GLU A 94 -8.50 -13.79 -31.87
CA GLU A 94 -7.29 -14.57 -31.56
C GLU A 94 -6.04 -13.91 -32.15
N ILE A 95 -6.11 -13.43 -33.38
CA ILE A 95 -4.96 -12.77 -34.03
C ILE A 95 -4.55 -11.52 -33.23
N GLY A 96 -5.52 -10.75 -32.70
CA GLY A 96 -5.28 -9.57 -31.89
C GLY A 96 -4.59 -9.88 -30.54
N GLY A 97 -5.03 -10.92 -29.84
CA GLY A 97 -4.44 -11.33 -28.56
C GLY A 97 -3.00 -11.85 -28.72
N TRP A 98 -2.77 -12.71 -29.71
CA TRP A 98 -1.44 -13.27 -29.97
C TRP A 98 -0.45 -12.23 -30.52
N THR A 99 -0.90 -11.32 -31.40
CA THR A 99 -0.04 -10.21 -31.89
C THR A 99 0.37 -9.27 -30.76
N ALA A 100 -0.55 -8.91 -29.87
CA ALA A 100 -0.23 -8.08 -28.70
C ALA A 100 0.79 -8.75 -27.77
N LEU A 101 0.68 -10.06 -27.54
CA LEU A 101 1.64 -10.81 -26.71
C LEU A 101 3.04 -10.88 -27.35
N ILE A 102 3.11 -11.14 -28.66
CA ILE A 102 4.39 -11.18 -29.40
C ILE A 102 5.11 -9.83 -29.36
N ILE A 103 4.38 -8.72 -29.27
CA ILE A 103 4.95 -7.37 -29.13
C ILE A 103 5.30 -7.05 -27.67
N LEU A 104 4.44 -7.41 -26.72
CA LEU A 104 4.61 -7.07 -25.30
C LEU A 104 5.72 -7.88 -24.61
N ILE A 105 5.90 -9.15 -24.95
CA ILE A 105 6.93 -10.01 -24.33
C ILE A 105 8.36 -9.45 -24.54
N PRO A 106 8.82 -9.16 -25.78
CA PRO A 106 10.15 -8.57 -25.98
C PRO A 106 10.24 -7.16 -25.42
N PHE A 107 9.15 -6.37 -25.48
CA PHE A 107 9.09 -5.04 -24.89
C PHE A 107 9.32 -5.06 -23.37
N PHE A 108 8.64 -5.94 -22.64
CA PHE A 108 8.84 -6.11 -21.20
C PHE A 108 10.23 -6.66 -20.89
N PHE A 109 10.74 -7.60 -21.69
CA PHE A 109 12.09 -8.13 -21.52
C PHE A 109 13.16 -7.03 -21.66
N VAL A 110 13.02 -6.16 -22.66
CA VAL A 110 13.91 -5.00 -22.86
C VAL A 110 13.76 -4.00 -21.71
N THR A 111 12.54 -3.71 -21.29
CA THR A 111 12.26 -2.74 -20.20
C THR A 111 12.80 -3.22 -18.85
N ILE A 112 12.72 -4.53 -18.56
CA ILE A 112 13.30 -5.13 -17.35
C ILE A 112 14.83 -5.12 -17.40
N ARG A 113 15.43 -5.34 -18.58
CA ARG A 113 16.91 -5.33 -18.73
C ARG A 113 17.53 -3.94 -18.79
N GLN A 114 16.83 -2.94 -19.33
CA GLN A 114 17.39 -1.61 -19.60
C GLN A 114 16.84 -0.51 -18.67
N GLY A 115 15.86 -0.84 -17.82
CA GLY A 115 15.16 0.14 -17.01
C GLY A 115 14.09 0.91 -17.79
N VAL A 116 13.09 1.42 -17.07
CA VAL A 116 11.83 1.99 -17.60
C VAL A 116 12.04 3.11 -18.65
N ALA A 117 13.16 3.83 -18.61
CA ALA A 117 13.48 4.90 -19.54
C ALA A 117 13.72 4.43 -20.99
N ALA A 118 14.20 3.20 -21.20
CA ALA A 118 14.50 2.69 -22.54
C ALA A 118 13.27 2.18 -23.31
N GLY A 119 12.25 1.67 -22.61
CA GLY A 119 11.02 1.16 -23.23
C GLY A 119 10.24 2.24 -23.99
N LEU A 120 10.17 3.47 -23.43
CA LEU A 120 9.48 4.61 -24.03
C LEU A 120 10.10 5.10 -25.36
N GLY A 121 11.39 4.84 -25.61
CA GLY A 121 12.09 5.27 -26.83
C GLY A 121 11.78 4.46 -28.08
N THR A 122 11.14 3.29 -27.94
CA THR A 122 10.87 2.35 -29.06
C THR A 122 9.48 2.49 -29.68
N VAL A 123 8.60 3.30 -29.07
CA VAL A 123 7.19 3.45 -29.47
C VAL A 123 6.95 4.15 -30.83
N PRO A 124 7.82 5.03 -31.37
CA PRO A 124 7.51 5.70 -32.64
C PRO A 124 7.37 4.77 -33.85
N GLY A 125 8.03 3.59 -33.84
CA GLY A 125 8.03 2.66 -34.98
C GLY A 125 6.87 1.65 -34.99
N ALA A 126 6.33 1.27 -33.82
CA ALA A 126 5.33 0.21 -33.72
C ALA A 126 3.91 0.70 -34.10
N VAL A 127 3.61 1.97 -33.86
CA VAL A 127 2.31 2.57 -34.24
C VAL A 127 2.17 2.72 -35.77
N ALA A 128 3.28 2.91 -36.49
CA ALA A 128 3.27 3.09 -37.94
C ALA A 128 2.90 1.79 -38.70
N LEU A 129 3.20 0.61 -38.16
CA LEU A 129 2.90 -0.67 -38.81
C LEU A 129 1.43 -1.09 -38.63
N GLY A 130 0.74 -0.62 -37.58
CA GLY A 130 -0.69 -0.91 -37.37
C GLY A 130 -1.62 -0.22 -38.40
N PHE A 131 -1.21 0.94 -38.93
CA PHE A 131 -2.00 1.67 -39.93
C PHE A 131 -1.75 1.21 -41.37
N ALA A 132 -0.67 0.47 -41.65
CA ALA A 132 -0.33 0.01 -43.00
C ALA A 132 -1.10 -1.25 -43.45
N PHE A 133 -1.70 -2.00 -42.52
CA PHE A 133 -2.50 -3.20 -42.82
C PHE A 133 -4.03 -2.95 -42.75
N ALA A 134 -4.46 -1.71 -42.55
CA ALA A 134 -5.87 -1.33 -42.39
C ALA A 134 -6.45 -0.49 -43.55
N SER A 135 -5.75 -0.39 -44.69
CA SER A 135 -6.30 0.18 -45.93
C SER A 135 -6.78 -0.93 -46.87
N PRO A 136 -8.00 -0.84 -47.43
CA PRO A 136 -8.66 -1.89 -48.20
C PRO A 136 -7.98 -2.24 -49.52
#